data_AF-A0A0C2FYB7-F1
#
_entry.id   AF-A0A0C2FYB7-F1
#
_cell.length_a   1.000
_cell.length_b   1.000
_cell.length_c   1.000
_cell.angle_alpha   90.00
_cell.angle_beta   90.00
_cell.angle_gamma   90.00
#
_symmetry.space_group_name_H-M   'P 1'
#
loop_
_entity.id
_entity.type
_entity.pdbx_description
1 polymer ?
#
loop_
_entity_poly.entity_id
_entity_poly.type
_entity_poly.pdbx_seq_one_letter_code
_entity_poly.pdbx_strand_id
1 'polypeptide(L)' 'MYDKLREKGVTTTLMLFDDEGHGFRGADAVRRRSEASYVFLCKVLGIQPSISSDLQIVNVKI' A
#
# COMPACT_ATOMS: atom_id res chain seq x y z
N MET A 1 9.32 11.40 -2.83
CA MET A 1 9.67 10.35 -1.83
C MET A 1 9.54 8.96 -2.41
N TYR A 2 8.34 8.57 -2.86
CA TYR A 2 8.07 7.26 -3.47
C TYR A 2 9.07 6.88 -4.57
N ASP A 3 9.27 7.73 -5.58
CA ASP A 3 10.15 7.40 -6.72
C ASP A 3 11.58 7.13 -6.27
N LYS A 4 12.10 7.91 -5.31
CA LYS A 4 13.45 7.72 -4.77
C LYS A 4 13.59 6.43 -3.94
N LEU A 5 12.54 6.00 -3.25
CA LEU A 5 12.53 4.70 -2.56
C LEU A 5 12.48 3.56 -3.57
N ARG A 6 11.61 3.68 -4.59
CA ARG A 6 11.49 2.72 -5.68
C ARG A 6 12.81 2.56 -6.44
N GLU A 7 13.44 3.65 -6.87
CA GLU A 7 14.74 3.65 -7.57
C GLU A 7 15.86 2.99 -6.76
N LYS A 8 15.85 3.17 -5.43
CA LYS A 8 16.85 2.58 -4.52
C LYS A 8 16.60 1.10 -4.17
N GLY A 9 15.61 0.45 -4.78
CA GLY A 9 15.31 -0.96 -4.50
C GLY A 9 14.65 -1.19 -3.15
N VAL A 10 14.07 -0.15 -2.52
CA VAL A 10 13.34 -0.29 -1.25
C VAL A 10 11.93 -0.81 -1.55
N THR A 11 11.48 -1.83 -0.82
CA THR A 11 10.11 -2.37 -0.94
C THR A 11 9.12 -1.27 -0.61
N THR A 12 8.29 -0.88 -1.56
CA THR A 12 7.42 0.28 -1.39
C THR A 12 6.17 0.18 -2.25
N THR A 13 5.18 1.01 -1.95
CA THR A 13 3.94 1.12 -2.72
C THR A 13 3.40 2.55 -2.57
N LEU A 14 2.55 2.97 -3.52
CA LEU A 14 1.88 4.26 -3.50
C LEU A 14 0.42 4.06 -3.91
N MET A 15 -0.48 4.66 -3.13
CA MET A 15 -1.91 4.71 -3.41
C MET A 15 -2.35 6.16 -3.27
N LEU A 16 -2.98 6.70 -4.31
CA LEU A 16 -3.51 8.06 -4.36
C LEU A 16 -5.03 8.01 -4.31
N PHE A 17 -5.62 9.05 -3.75
CA PHE A 17 -7.07 9.22 -3.63
C PHE A 17 -7.39 10.64 -4.09
N ASP A 18 -7.97 10.78 -5.28
CA ASP A 18 -8.12 12.08 -5.96
C ASP A 18 -9.11 13.02 -5.23
N ASP A 19 -10.15 12.45 -4.61
CA ASP A 19 -11.21 13.21 -3.91
C ASP A 19 -10.97 13.37 -2.40
N GLU A 20 -9.78 13.03 -1.90
CA GLU A 20 -9.45 13.05 -0.48
C GLU A 20 -8.39 14.11 -0.13
N GLY A 21 -8.60 14.79 1.00
CA GLY A 21 -7.69 15.81 1.53
C GLY A 21 -6.82 15.31 2.70
N HIS A 22 -6.39 16.23 3.57
CA HIS A 22 -5.68 15.87 4.79
C HIS A 22 -6.62 15.17 5.78
N GLY A 23 -6.40 13.87 5.96
CA GLY A 23 -7.27 13.00 6.73
C GLY A 23 -8.42 12.48 5.88
N PHE A 24 -8.29 11.23 5.41
CA PHE A 24 -9.31 10.62 4.56
C PHE A 24 -10.63 10.46 5.31
N ARG A 25 -11.74 10.80 4.66
CA ARG A 25 -13.09 10.77 5.28
C ARG A 25 -14.07 9.85 4.57
N GLY A 26 -13.90 9.63 3.27
CA GLY A 26 -14.72 8.71 2.49
C GLY A 26 -14.55 7.29 2.99
N ALA A 27 -15.67 6.59 3.18
CA ALA A 27 -15.66 5.21 3.66
C ALA A 27 -14.83 4.30 2.75
N ASP A 28 -14.86 4.50 1.44
CA ASP A 28 -14.06 3.74 0.49
C ASP A 28 -12.56 3.99 0.66
N ALA A 29 -12.13 5.26 0.77
CA ALA A 29 -10.72 5.60 0.97
C ALA A 29 -10.17 5.05 2.29
N VAL A 30 -10.96 5.15 3.36
CA VAL A 30 -10.60 4.59 4.68
C VAL A 30 -10.47 3.07 4.61
N ARG A 31 -11.43 2.38 3.99
CA ARG A 31 -11.37 0.93 3.78
C ARG A 31 -10.14 0.54 2.97
N ARG A 32 -9.97 1.10 1.78
CA ARG A 32 -8.89 0.75 0.85
C ARG A 32 -7.51 1.02 1.44
N ARG A 33 -7.32 2.15 2.13
CA ARG A 33 -6.06 2.45 2.85
C ARG A 33 -5.76 1.40 3.93
N SER A 34 -6.77 0.99 4.68
CA SER A 34 -6.60 0.05 5.80
C SER A 34 -6.25 -1.34 5.29
N GLU A 35 -7.00 -1.83 4.32
CA GLU A 35 -6.74 -3.11 3.63
C GLU A 35 -5.37 -3.09 2.95
N ALA A 36 -5.01 -1.99 2.30
CA ALA A 36 -3.70 -1.82 1.67
C ALA A 36 -2.56 -1.94 2.69
N SER A 37 -2.65 -1.22 3.80
CA SER A 37 -1.64 -1.28 4.87
C SER A 37 -1.47 -2.71 5.40
N TYR A 38 -2.58 -3.42 5.63
CA TYR A 38 -2.58 -4.81 6.06
C TYR A 38 -1.90 -5.73 5.03
N VAL A 39 -2.31 -5.69 3.76
CA VAL A 39 -1.76 -6.54 2.70
C VAL A 39 -0.28 -6.27 2.46
N PHE A 40 0.13 -4.99 2.48
CA PHE A 40 1.54 -4.62 2.35
C PHE A 40 2.39 -5.24 3.46
N LEU A 41 1.98 -5.08 4.72
CA LEU A 41 2.70 -5.64 5.86
C LEU A 41 2.76 -7.17 5.82
N CYS A 42 1.65 -7.84 5.51
CA CYS A 42 1.62 -9.29 5.35
C CYS A 42 2.64 -9.76 4.31
N LYS A 43 2.61 -9.18 3.10
CA LYS A 43 3.53 -9.56 2.02
C LYS A 43 5.00 -9.29 2.37
N VAL A 44 5.32 -8.16 2.99
CA VAL A 44 6.69 -7.83 3.40
C VAL A 44 7.22 -8.77 4.48
N LEU A 45 6.33 -9.27 5.35
CA LEU A 45 6.68 -10.19 6.43
C LEU A 45 6.56 -11.67 6.05
N GLY A 46 6.27 -12.00 4.78
CA GLY A 46 6.11 -13.38 4.32
C GLY A 46 4.83 -14.07 4.84
N ILE A 47 3.83 -13.30 5.26
CA ILE A 47 2.54 -13.78 5.75
C ILE A 47 1.53 -13.75 4.60
N GLN A 48 0.77 -14.84 4.42
CA GLN A 48 -0.34 -14.86 3.48
C GLN A 48 -1.49 -14.00 4.02
N PRO A 49 -1.87 -12.88 3.36
CA PRO A 49 -3.02 -12.09 3.80
C PRO A 49 -4.34 -12.85 3.59
N SER A 50 -5.30 -12.62 4.48
CA SER A 50 -6.66 -13.20 4.40
C SER A 50 -7.58 -12.49 3.40
N ILE A 51 -7.15 -11.35 2.86
CA ILE A 51 -7.86 -10.54 1.87
C ILE A 51 -6.93 -10.21 0.70
N SER A 52 -7.53 -9.84 -0.43
CA SER A 52 -6.81 -9.34 -1.61
C SER A 52 -6.91 -7.81 -1.70
N SER A 53 -5.96 -7.19 -2.39
CA SER A 53 -5.91 -5.74 -2.61
C SER A 53 -5.23 -5.46 -3.95
N ASP A 54 -5.66 -4.41 -4.64
CA ASP A 54 -5.10 -3.92 -5.92
C ASP A 54 -3.75 -3.21 -5.75
N LEU A 55 -3.10 -3.40 -4.60
CA LEU A 55 -1.80 -2.82 -4.29
C LEU A 55 -0.70 -3.30 -5.23
N GLN A 56 -0.10 -2.36 -5.95
CA GLN A 56 1.15 -2.58 -6.65
C GLN A 56 2.33 -2.37 -5.69
N ILE A 57 2.87 -3.46 -5.15
CA ILE A 57 4.09 -3.44 -4.33
C ILE A 57 5.29 -3.66 -5.24
N VAL A 58 6.24 -2.73 -5.22
CA VAL A 58 7.48 -2.81 -6.00
C VAL A 58 8.66 -3.21 -5.12
N ASN A 59 9.69 -3.79 -5.72
CA ASN A 59 10.92 -4.25 -5.05
C ASN A 59 10.68 -5.27 -3.91
N VAL A 60 9.63 -6.09 -4.02
CA VAL A 60 9.39 -7.18 -3.05
C VAL A 60 10.61 -8.10 -3.03
N LYS A 61 11.18 -8.32 -1.84
CA LYS A 61 12.25 -9.30 -1.63
C LYS A 61 11.58 -10.63 -1.32
N ILE A 62 11.70 -11.57 -2.25
CA ILE A 62 11.26 -12.96 -2.11
C ILE A 62 12.38 -13.75 -1.46
#